data_AF-A0A7W9P9D0-F1
#
_entry.id   AF-A0A7W9P9D0-F1
#
_cell.length_a   1.000
_cell.length_b   1.000
_cell.length_c   1.000
_cell.angle_alpha   90.00
_cell.angle_beta   90.00
_cell.angle_gamma   90.00
#
_symmetry.space_group_name_H-M   'P 1'
#
loop_
_entity.id
_entity.type
_entity.pdbx_description
1 polymer ?
#
loop_
_entity_poly.entity_id
_entity_poly.type
_entity_poly.pdbx_seq_one_letter_code
_entity_poly.pdbx_strand_id
1 'polypeptide(L)'
;MRDDLPGGAYDLPGNIQKGMPVALMVFYSRVREDRTEVEYRFGTSEDSLDRSLTIDKEALEVRDPERIADGLVRETAGSILQRHGQQGRWPEKGLVQT
;
A
#
# COMPACT_ATOMS: atom_id res chain seq x y z
N MET A 1 -49.24 22.80 44.12
CA MET A 1 -49.22 22.18 42.79
C MET A 1 -47.76 21.85 42.54
N ARG A 2 -47.40 20.55 42.52
CA ARG A 2 -46.02 20.07 42.45
C ARG A 2 -45.68 19.83 40.98
N ASP A 3 -44.60 20.46 40.52
CA ASP A 3 -43.91 20.14 39.26
C ASP A 3 -43.34 18.72 39.34
N ASP A 4 -43.65 17.91 38.32
CA ASP A 4 -43.06 16.60 38.09
C ASP A 4 -42.39 16.64 36.70
N LEU A 5 -41.06 16.62 36.70
CA LEU A 5 -40.23 16.34 35.53
C LEU A 5 -40.04 14.82 35.44
N PRO A 6 -39.99 14.27 34.22
CA PRO A 6 -39.06 13.17 33.96
C PRO A 6 -38.01 13.55 32.90
N GLY A 7 -36.75 13.31 33.28
CA GLY A 7 -35.59 13.41 32.41
C GLY A 7 -35.40 12.22 31.45
N GLY A 8 -34.42 12.41 30.56
CA GLY A 8 -33.92 11.47 29.55
C GLY A 8 -33.40 12.30 28.36
N ALA A 9 -32.18 12.84 28.34
CA ALA A 9 -30.85 12.21 28.38
C ALA A 9 -30.56 11.35 27.13
N TYR A 10 -29.64 11.87 26.30
CA TYR A 10 -28.87 11.22 25.23
C TYR A 10 -29.66 10.83 23.96
N ASP A 11 -29.17 10.94 22.74
CA ASP A 11 -27.83 11.07 22.18
C ASP A 11 -27.99 11.62 20.75
N LEU A 12 -27.08 12.44 20.24
CA LEU A 12 -27.01 12.77 18.82
C LEU A 12 -25.98 11.86 18.15
N PRO A 13 -26.34 10.71 17.54
CA PRO A 13 -25.36 9.94 16.78
C PRO A 13 -25.37 10.44 15.34
N GLY A 14 -24.22 10.96 14.91
CA GLY A 14 -24.02 11.26 13.51
C GLY A 14 -22.87 12.19 13.24
N ASN A 15 -21.78 12.05 14.00
CA ASN A 15 -20.49 12.61 13.61
C ASN A 15 -20.14 11.95 12.27
N ILE A 16 -20.50 12.60 11.17
CA ILE A 16 -20.04 12.29 9.81
C ILE A 16 -18.52 12.29 9.90
N GLN A 17 -17.97 11.10 10.04
CA GLN A 17 -16.58 10.83 9.77
C GLN A 17 -16.40 11.25 8.31
N LYS A 18 -15.93 12.49 8.09
CA LYS A 18 -15.33 12.89 6.81
C LYS A 18 -14.52 11.69 6.37
N GLY A 19 -14.81 11.13 5.20
CA GLY A 19 -14.06 10.02 4.65
C GLY A 19 -12.58 10.34 4.77
N MET A 20 -11.93 9.72 5.75
CA MET A 20 -10.49 9.72 5.83
C MET A 20 -10.07 8.99 4.55
N PRO A 21 -9.10 9.50 3.77
CA PRO A 21 -8.59 8.73 2.66
C PRO A 21 -8.18 7.37 3.24
N VAL A 22 -8.79 6.31 2.72
CA VAL A 22 -8.40 4.95 3.10
C VAL A 22 -6.99 4.78 2.55
N ALA A 23 -6.00 5.02 3.42
CA ALA A 23 -4.62 4.83 3.03
C ALA A 23 -4.39 3.33 2.90
N LEU A 24 -4.18 2.84 1.67
CA LEU A 24 -3.94 1.42 1.48
C LEU A 24 -2.48 1.14 1.79
N MET A 25 -2.24 0.23 2.72
CA MET A 25 -0.89 -0.24 3.04
C MET A 25 -0.53 -1.38 2.12
N VAL A 26 0.53 -1.21 1.33
CA VAL A 26 1.09 -2.25 0.46
C VAL A 26 2.48 -2.63 0.94
N PHE A 27 2.62 -3.86 1.39
CA PHE A 27 3.88 -4.46 1.76
C PHE A 27 4.53 -5.07 0.53
N TYR A 28 5.86 -4.98 0.45
CA TYR A 28 6.62 -5.66 -0.59
C TYR A 28 7.88 -6.30 -0.02
N SER A 29 8.31 -7.38 -0.65
CA SER A 29 9.58 -8.05 -0.38
C SER A 29 10.22 -8.52 -1.68
N ARG A 30 11.53 -8.31 -1.77
CA ARG A 30 12.35 -8.83 -2.88
C ARG A 30 12.43 -10.34 -2.73
N VAL A 31 12.12 -11.06 -3.80
CA VAL A 31 12.17 -12.53 -3.81
C VAL A 31 13.30 -13.05 -4.68
N ARG A 32 13.72 -12.27 -5.68
CA ARG A 32 14.82 -12.62 -6.57
C ARG A 32 15.53 -11.38 -7.07
N GLU A 33 16.84 -11.45 -7.20
CA GLU A 33 17.65 -10.44 -7.86
C GLU A 33 18.71 -11.10 -8.73
N ASP A 34 18.71 -10.77 -10.02
CA ASP A 34 19.71 -11.20 -10.98
C ASP A 34 20.46 -9.98 -11.54
N ARG A 35 21.35 -10.21 -12.52
CA ARG A 35 22.13 -9.13 -13.13
C ARG A 35 21.25 -8.11 -13.87
N THR A 36 20.21 -8.57 -14.54
CA THR A 36 19.36 -7.76 -15.43
C THR A 36 18.00 -7.44 -14.84
N GLU A 37 17.51 -8.23 -13.88
CA GLU A 37 16.14 -8.11 -13.37
C GLU A 37 16.11 -8.24 -11.85
N VAL A 38 15.07 -7.69 -11.25
CA VAL A 38 14.75 -7.88 -9.82
C VAL A 38 13.26 -8.13 -9.68
N GLU A 39 12.90 -9.16 -8.92
CA GLU A 39 11.52 -9.56 -8.68
C GLU A 39 11.12 -9.27 -7.23
N TYR A 40 9.93 -8.72 -7.09
CA TYR A 40 9.29 -8.42 -5.82
C TYR A 40 7.94 -9.11 -5.75
N ARG A 41 7.57 -9.54 -4.56
CA ARG A 41 6.18 -9.82 -4.22
C ARG A 41 5.60 -8.72 -3.37
N PHE A 42 4.32 -8.43 -3.56
CA PHE A 42 3.62 -7.39 -2.82
C PHE A 42 2.17 -7.77 -2.52
N GLY A 43 1.60 -7.14 -1.50
CA GLY A 43 0.26 -7.41 -1.03
C GLY A 43 -0.19 -6.43 0.05
N THR A 44 -1.45 -6.51 0.47
CA THR A 44 -2.03 -5.62 1.49
C THR A 44 -1.76 -6.11 2.92
N SER A 45 -0.99 -7.18 3.08
CA SER A 45 -0.61 -7.77 4.38
C SER A 45 0.80 -8.36 4.30
N GLU A 46 1.58 -8.27 5.38
CA GLU A 46 2.95 -8.83 5.43
C GLU A 46 2.98 -10.35 5.26
N ASP A 47 1.92 -11.03 5.73
CA ASP A 47 1.78 -12.49 5.66
C ASP A 47 1.23 -12.98 4.30
N SER A 48 0.79 -12.07 3.43
CA SER A 48 0.13 -12.41 2.16
C SER A 48 0.60 -11.49 1.04
N LEU A 49 1.73 -11.86 0.45
CA LEU A 49 2.32 -11.22 -0.73
C LEU A 49 1.97 -12.03 -1.99
N ASP A 50 0.70 -11.95 -2.38
CA ASP A 50 0.14 -12.80 -3.45
C ASP A 50 0.44 -12.30 -4.87
N ARG A 51 0.80 -11.02 -5.00
CA ARG A 51 1.12 -10.40 -6.30
C ARG A 51 2.61 -10.28 -6.50
N SER A 52 3.03 -10.15 -7.75
CA SER A 52 4.44 -10.03 -8.10
C SER A 52 4.68 -8.95 -9.14
N LEU A 53 5.86 -8.33 -9.10
CA LEU A 53 6.32 -7.42 -10.13
C LEU A 53 7.81 -7.66 -10.37
N THR A 54 8.23 -7.52 -11.61
CA THR A 54 9.62 -7.61 -12.04
C THR A 54 10.06 -6.27 -12.59
N ILE A 55 11.24 -5.80 -12.20
CA ILE A 55 11.83 -4.58 -12.74
C ILE A 55 13.06 -4.97 -13.55
N ASP A 56 13.06 -4.58 -14.82
CA ASP A 56 14.25 -4.61 -15.68
C ASP A 56 15.21 -3.50 -15.24
N LYS A 57 16.44 -3.85 -14.89
CA LYS A 57 17.43 -2.93 -14.32
C LYS A 57 18.05 -2.01 -15.37
N GLU A 58 18.06 -2.42 -16.64
CA GLU A 58 18.68 -1.66 -17.73
C GLU A 58 17.71 -0.59 -18.24
N ALA A 59 16.46 -0.98 -18.48
CA ALA A 59 15.39 -0.11 -18.96
C ALA A 59 14.62 0.60 -17.84
N LEU A 60 14.77 0.16 -16.58
CA LEU A 60 13.93 0.56 -15.44
C LEU A 60 12.44 0.36 -15.73
N GLU A 61 12.12 -0.69 -16.50
CA GLU A 61 10.77 -1.04 -16.92
C GLU A 61 10.13 -2.00 -15.91
N VAL A 62 8.88 -1.73 -15.55
CA VAL A 62 8.09 -2.56 -14.63
C VAL A 62 7.25 -3.53 -15.44
N ARG A 63 7.39 -4.81 -15.13
CA ARG A 63 6.62 -5.91 -15.70
C ARG A 63 5.78 -6.55 -14.61
N ASP A 64 4.48 -6.58 -14.83
CA ASP A 64 3.53 -7.32 -14.01
C ASP A 64 3.16 -8.60 -14.77
N PRO A 65 3.44 -9.81 -14.21
CA PRO A 65 3.12 -11.06 -14.87
C PRO A 65 1.61 -11.29 -15.00
N GLU A 66 0.80 -10.69 -14.13
CA GLU A 66 -0.65 -10.74 -14.19
C GLU A 66 -1.23 -9.81 -15.29
N ARG A 67 -0.39 -8.96 -15.90
CA ARG A 67 -0.72 -7.88 -16.85
C ARG A 67 -1.88 -7.00 -16.42
N ILE A 68 -2.06 -6.83 -15.13
CA ILE A 68 -3.05 -5.93 -14.55
C ILE A 68 -2.39 -4.56 -14.44
N ALA A 69 -2.85 -3.62 -15.25
CA ALA A 69 -2.50 -2.21 -15.11
C ALA A 69 -3.19 -1.63 -13.87
N ASP A 70 -2.72 -2.04 -12.70
CA ASP A 70 -3.26 -1.64 -11.40
C ASP A 70 -2.47 -0.45 -10.82
N GLY A 71 -3.18 0.45 -10.13
CA GLY A 71 -2.55 1.58 -9.44
C GLY A 71 -1.46 1.12 -8.47
N LEU A 72 -1.70 -0.01 -7.79
CA LEU A 72 -0.80 -0.53 -6.76
C LEU A 72 0.52 -1.05 -7.33
N VAL A 73 0.51 -1.65 -8.53
CA VAL A 73 1.74 -2.04 -9.23
C VAL A 73 2.60 -0.81 -9.49
N ARG A 74 1.99 0.25 -10.01
CA ARG A 74 2.69 1.49 -10.37
C ARG A 74 3.24 2.21 -9.13
N GLU A 75 2.45 2.29 -8.07
CA GLU A 75 2.87 2.94 -6.82
C GLU A 75 3.96 2.15 -6.10
N THR A 76 3.82 0.82 -6.04
CA THR A 76 4.83 -0.07 -5.44
C THR A 76 6.15 0.02 -6.19
N ALA A 77 6.11 -0.10 -7.53
CA ALA A 77 7.31 0.01 -8.34
C ALA A 77 7.95 1.40 -8.27
N GLY A 78 7.14 2.47 -8.28
CA GLY A 78 7.62 3.83 -8.10
C GLY A 78 8.37 4.03 -6.77
N SER A 79 7.82 3.49 -5.67
CA SER A 79 8.49 3.51 -4.36
C SER A 79 9.80 2.73 -4.35
N ILE A 80 9.84 1.54 -4.96
CA ILE A 80 11.04 0.72 -5.08
C ILE A 80 12.13 1.46 -5.87
N LEU A 81 11.78 2.02 -7.03
CA LEU A 81 12.69 2.78 -7.89
C LEU A 81 13.22 4.04 -7.19
N GLN A 82 12.36 4.75 -6.47
CA GLN A 82 12.77 5.92 -5.69
C GLN A 82 13.79 5.53 -4.62
N ARG A 83 13.54 4.47 -3.85
CA ARG A 83 14.47 3.98 -2.83
C ARG A 83 15.79 3.48 -3.43
N HIS A 84 15.72 2.79 -4.57
CA HIS A 84 16.91 2.40 -5.31
C HIS A 84 17.75 3.63 -5.71
N GLY A 85 17.12 4.67 -6.26
CA GLY A 85 17.80 5.92 -6.60
C GLY A 85 18.43 6.63 -5.40
N GLN A 86 17.83 6.54 -4.21
CA GLN A 86 18.37 7.15 -3.00
C GLN A 86 19.50 6.33 -2.34
N GLN A 87 19.40 5.00 -2.35
CA GLN A 87 20.31 4.13 -1.61
C GLN A 87 21.40 3.50 -2.49
N GLY A 88 21.26 3.57 -3.81
CA GLY A 88 22.14 2.88 -4.77
C GLY A 88 22.05 1.35 -4.72
N ARG A 89 21.03 0.80 -4.05
CA ARG A 89 20.78 -0.64 -3.92
C ARG A 89 19.29 -0.94 -4.01
N TRP A 90 18.96 -2.13 -4.50
CA TRP A 90 17.58 -2.60 -4.56
C TRP A 90 17.07 -2.92 -3.16
N PRO A 91 15.96 -2.31 -2.69
CA PRO A 91 15.46 -2.53 -1.34
C PRO A 91 15.07 -3.98 -1.12
N GLU A 92 15.36 -4.53 0.06
CA GLU A 92 14.98 -5.93 0.37
C GLU A 92 13.49 -6.06 0.69
N LYS A 93 12.92 -5.08 1.38
CA LYS A 93 11.50 -5.03 1.74
C LYS A 93 11.05 -3.61 2.03
N GLY A 94 9.74 -3.40 2.10
CA GLY A 94 9.20 -2.13 2.55
C GLY A 94 7.68 -2.07 2.57
N LEU A 95 7.20 -0.88 2.93
CA LEU A 95 5.79 -0.50 2.98
C LEU A 95 5.60 0.72 2.07
N VAL A 96 4.49 0.71 1.34
CA VAL A 96 3.97 1.83 0.55
C VAL A 96 2.61 2.19 1.11
N GLN A 97 2.36 3.48 1.29
CA GLN A 97 1.07 4.02 1.68
C GLN A 97 0.48 4.70 0.44
N THR A 98 -0.65 4.22 -0.04
CA THR A 98 -1.38 4.74 -1.21
C THR A 98 -2.58 5.55 -0.78
#